data_AF-A0A939L3S2-F1
#
_entry.id   AF-A0A939L3S2-F1
#
_cell.length_a   1.000
_cell.length_b   1.000
_cell.length_c   1.000
_cell.angle_alpha   90.00
_cell.angle_beta   90.00
_cell.angle_gamma   90.00
#
_symmetry.space_group_name_H-M   'P 1'
#
loop_
_entity.id
_entity.type
_entity.pdbx_description
1 polymer ?
#
loop_
_entity_poly.entity_id
_entity_poly.type
_entity_poly.pdbx_seq_one_letter_code
_entity_poly.pdbx_strand_id
1 'polypeptide(L)'
;MKTIATGLLAFATLVFALSTWAEAAGAGAWAGYVAAAAEAGMVGALADWFAVTALFRRPLGLPIPHTAIIPTKKDAFGRSLGEFVGDNFLAGHVVRGRLAALGIGRRLGEWLAAPGSAERVTKEASAALRGVL
;
A
#
# COMPACT_ATOMS: atom_id res chain seq x y z
N MET A 1 -20.01 -8.15 -6.18
CA MET A 1 -18.71 -8.56 -6.78
C MET A 1 -18.33 -9.99 -6.43
N LYS A 2 -18.23 -10.38 -5.16
CA LYS A 2 -17.92 -11.78 -4.77
C LYS A 2 -18.87 -12.81 -5.36
N THR A 3 -20.17 -12.49 -5.42
CA THR A 3 -21.22 -13.33 -6.02
C THR A 3 -21.05 -13.57 -7.52
N ILE A 4 -20.52 -12.59 -8.25
CA ILE A 4 -20.27 -12.70 -9.69
C ILE A 4 -19.07 -13.61 -9.94
N ALA A 5 -17.99 -13.43 -9.17
CA ALA A 5 -16.80 -14.28 -9.28
C ALA A 5 -17.11 -15.75 -8.94
N THR A 6 -17.86 -16.00 -7.85
CA THR A 6 -18.29 -17.37 -7.50
C THR A 6 -19.29 -17.93 -8.52
N GLY A 7 -20.15 -17.10 -9.09
CA GLY A 7 -21.09 -17.50 -10.14
C GLY A 7 -20.39 -17.88 -11.43
N LEU A 8 -19.38 -17.12 -11.86
CA LEU A 8 -18.55 -17.43 -13.03
C LEU A 8 -17.73 -18.71 -12.83
N LEU A 9 -17.18 -18.93 -11.64
CA LEU A 9 -16.48 -20.17 -11.32
C LEU A 9 -17.43 -21.37 -11.38
N ALA A 10 -18.60 -21.28 -10.75
CA ALA A 10 -19.61 -22.33 -10.78
C ALA A 10 -20.09 -22.61 -12.21
N PHE A 11 -20.26 -21.56 -13.02
CA PHE A 11 -20.60 -21.69 -14.43
C PHE A 11 -19.49 -22.40 -15.22
N ALA A 12 -18.22 -22.03 -15.05
CA ALA A 12 -17.10 -22.70 -15.70
C ALA A 12 -17.02 -24.19 -15.30
N THR A 13 -17.22 -24.51 -14.02
CA THR A 13 -17.29 -25.89 -13.53
C THR A 13 -18.45 -26.67 -14.15
N LEU A 14 -19.63 -26.05 -14.29
CA LEU A 14 -20.78 -26.67 -14.95
C LEU A 14 -20.52 -26.93 -16.43
N VAL A 15 -19.96 -25.95 -17.15
CA VAL A 15 -19.59 -26.11 -18.57
C VAL A 15 -18.57 -27.23 -18.72
N PHE A 16 -17.53 -27.26 -17.87
CA PHE A 16 -16.55 -28.34 -17.86
C PHE A 16 -17.25 -29.70 -17.70
N ALA A 17 -18.02 -29.91 -16.64
CA ALA A 17 -18.67 -31.18 -16.35
C ALA A 17 -19.64 -31.65 -17.46
N LEU A 18 -20.41 -30.72 -18.04
CA LEU A 18 -21.33 -31.02 -19.13
C LEU A 18 -20.58 -31.37 -20.42
N SER A 19 -19.49 -30.66 -20.72
CA SER A 19 -18.66 -30.94 -21.89
C SER A 19 -17.93 -32.28 -21.76
N THR A 20 -17.39 -32.62 -20.57
CA THR A 20 -16.75 -33.93 -20.34
C THR A 20 -17.76 -35.07 -20.43
N TRP A 21 -18.98 -34.86 -19.92
CA TRP A 21 -20.06 -35.85 -20.02
C TRP A 21 -20.52 -36.04 -21.48
N ALA A 22 -20.66 -34.94 -22.24
CA ALA A 22 -21.02 -35.00 -23.64
C ALA A 22 -19.95 -35.72 -24.48
N GLU A 23 -18.67 -35.45 -24.22
CA GLU A 23 -17.54 -36.14 -24.85
C GLU A 23 -17.58 -37.65 -24.55
N ALA A 24 -17.81 -38.02 -23.29
CA ALA A 24 -17.98 -39.42 -22.89
C ALA A 24 -19.21 -40.11 -23.51
N ALA A 25 -20.27 -39.35 -23.80
CA ALA A 25 -21.47 -39.82 -24.50
C ALA A 25 -21.31 -39.88 -26.03
N GLY A 26 -20.14 -39.56 -26.57
CA GLY A 26 -19.85 -39.62 -28.01
C GLY A 26 -20.17 -38.34 -28.78
N ALA A 27 -20.41 -37.21 -28.09
CA ALA A 27 -20.38 -35.90 -28.75
C ALA A 27 -18.94 -35.65 -29.20
N GLY A 28 -18.71 -35.61 -30.51
CA GLY A 28 -17.37 -35.63 -31.11
C GLY A 28 -16.39 -34.56 -30.62
N ALA A 29 -15.19 -34.53 -31.21
CA ALA A 29 -14.00 -33.81 -30.70
C ALA A 29 -14.18 -32.32 -30.31
N TRP A 30 -15.24 -31.63 -30.76
CA TRP A 30 -15.57 -30.27 -30.32
C TRP A 30 -15.85 -30.18 -28.82
N ALA A 31 -16.43 -31.22 -28.21
CA ALA A 31 -16.75 -31.26 -26.78
C ALA A 31 -15.48 -31.20 -25.92
N GLY A 32 -14.42 -31.89 -26.35
CA GLY A 32 -13.11 -31.86 -25.67
C GLY A 32 -12.43 -30.49 -25.72
N TYR A 33 -12.56 -29.73 -26.82
CA TYR A 33 -12.04 -28.35 -26.86
C TYR A 33 -12.77 -27.43 -25.88
N VAL A 34 -14.09 -27.57 -25.73
CA VAL A 34 -14.87 -26.79 -24.77
C VAL A 34 -14.53 -27.20 -23.33
N ALA A 35 -14.35 -28.50 -23.07
CA ALA A 35 -13.90 -29.00 -21.78
C ALA A 35 -12.52 -28.43 -21.42
N ALA A 36 -11.54 -28.48 -22.31
CA ALA A 36 -10.21 -27.94 -22.06
C ALA A 36 -10.23 -26.42 -21.79
N ALA A 37 -11.03 -25.66 -22.53
CA ALA A 37 -11.20 -24.22 -22.29
C ALA A 37 -11.85 -23.92 -20.92
N ALA A 38 -12.87 -24.70 -20.54
CA ALA A 38 -13.55 -24.56 -19.26
C ALA A 38 -12.65 -24.98 -18.08
N GLU A 39 -11.85 -26.03 -18.25
CA GLU A 39 -10.85 -26.48 -17.28
C GLU A 39 -9.80 -25.39 -17.04
N ALA A 40 -9.22 -24.85 -18.12
CA ALA A 40 -8.25 -23.77 -18.03
C ALA A 40 -8.82 -22.53 -17.32
N GLY A 41 -10.07 -22.15 -17.62
CA GLY A 41 -10.75 -21.05 -16.96
C GLY A 41 -11.00 -21.30 -15.47
N MET A 42 -11.45 -22.50 -15.10
CA MET A 42 -11.69 -22.89 -13.72
C MET A 42 -10.39 -22.89 -12.89
N VAL A 43 -9.32 -23.51 -13.42
CA VAL A 43 -8.01 -23.56 -12.76
C VAL A 43 -7.41 -22.16 -12.64
N GLY A 44 -7.52 -21.32 -13.68
CA GLY A 44 -7.06 -19.94 -13.67
C GLY A 44 -7.74 -19.11 -12.57
N ALA A 45 -9.06 -19.25 -12.42
CA ALA A 45 -9.81 -18.56 -11.37
C ALA A 45 -9.41 -19.02 -9.95
N LEU A 46 -9.14 -20.32 -9.75
CA LEU A 46 -8.62 -20.83 -8.49
C LEU A 46 -7.20 -20.34 -8.19
N ALA A 47 -6.35 -20.24 -9.20
CA ALA A 47 -4.99 -19.74 -9.07
C ALA A 47 -4.95 -18.27 -8.66
N ASP A 48 -5.78 -17.42 -9.29
CA ASP A 48 -5.90 -16.00 -8.93
C ASP A 48 -6.38 -15.83 -7.48
N TRP A 49 -7.42 -16.57 -7.09
CA TRP A 49 -7.89 -16.58 -5.70
C TRP A 49 -6.78 -16.97 -4.72
N PHE A 50 -6.02 -18.02 -5.05
CA PHE A 50 -4.90 -18.47 -4.22
C PHE A 50 -3.80 -17.41 -4.14
N ALA A 51 -3.44 -16.77 -5.25
CA ALA A 51 -2.38 -15.76 -5.29
C ALA A 51 -2.70 -14.54 -4.42
N VAL A 52 -3.91 -13.99 -4.55
CA VAL A 52 -4.36 -12.86 -3.71
C VAL A 52 -4.44 -13.29 -2.25
N THR A 53 -4.97 -14.48 -1.97
CA THR A 53 -5.06 -14.97 -0.59
C THR A 53 -3.67 -15.17 0.00
N ALA A 54 -2.73 -15.78 -0.71
CA ALA A 54 -1.35 -16.01 -0.28
C ALA A 54 -0.55 -14.72 -0.09
N LEU A 55 -0.92 -13.63 -0.77
CA LEU A 55 -0.29 -12.34 -0.56
C LEU A 55 -0.64 -11.75 0.82
N PHE A 56 -1.90 -11.86 1.24
CA PHE A 56 -2.42 -11.21 2.44
C PHE A 56 -2.62 -12.13 3.65
N ARG A 57 -2.91 -13.40 3.44
CA ARG A 57 -3.33 -14.38 4.44
C ARG A 57 -2.79 -15.78 4.12
N ARG A 58 -3.07 -16.74 5.00
CA ARG A 58 -2.80 -18.15 4.73
C ARG A 58 -4.02 -18.79 4.06
N PRO A 59 -3.88 -19.37 2.86
CA PRO A 59 -4.99 -20.05 2.19
C PRO A 59 -5.51 -21.20 3.08
N LEU A 60 -6.82 -21.26 3.27
CA LEU A 60 -7.50 -22.25 4.12
C LEU A 60 -7.03 -22.29 5.60
N GLY A 61 -6.28 -21.28 6.06
CA GLY A 61 -5.71 -21.26 7.41
C GLY A 61 -4.52 -22.20 7.64
N LEU A 62 -4.05 -22.91 6.61
CA LEU A 62 -2.97 -23.87 6.72
C LEU A 62 -1.59 -23.18 6.78
N PRO A 63 -0.62 -23.71 7.55
CA PRO A 63 0.73 -23.15 7.65
C PRO A 63 1.58 -23.50 6.42
N ILE A 64 1.18 -23.01 5.25
CA ILE A 64 1.94 -23.21 4.00
C ILE A 64 3.15 -22.25 3.99
N PRO A 65 4.38 -22.75 3.81
CA PRO A 65 5.56 -21.90 3.72
C PRO A 65 5.43 -20.91 2.55
N HIS A 66 6.01 -19.71 2.70
CA HIS A 66 5.97 -18.63 1.68
C HIS A 66 4.59 -18.05 1.34
N THR A 67 3.57 -18.27 2.17
CA THR A 67 2.27 -17.56 2.11
C THR A 67 2.21 -16.44 3.15
N ALA A 68 1.17 -15.59 3.09
CA ALA A 68 1.05 -14.37 3.89
C ALA A 68 2.24 -13.40 3.68
N ILE A 69 2.67 -13.22 2.43
CA ILE A 69 3.91 -12.50 2.06
C ILE A 69 3.96 -11.08 2.64
N ILE A 70 2.88 -10.30 2.50
CA ILE A 70 2.83 -8.91 2.99
C ILE A 70 2.98 -8.86 4.52
N PRO A 71 2.17 -9.58 5.32
CA PRO A 71 2.34 -9.60 6.78
C PRO A 71 3.73 -10.08 7.21
N THR A 72 4.29 -11.10 6.54
CA THR A 72 5.62 -11.65 6.87
C THR A 72 6.75 -10.69 6.55
N LYS A 73 6.61 -9.83 5.53
CA LYS A 73 7.63 -8.85 5.11
C LYS A 73 7.30 -7.41 5.49
N LYS A 74 6.29 -7.19 6.36
CA LYS A 74 5.79 -5.85 6.73
C LYS A 74 6.89 -4.89 7.20
N ASP A 75 7.86 -5.38 7.97
CA ASP A 75 8.92 -4.55 8.54
C ASP A 75 9.93 -4.13 7.46
N ALA A 76 10.19 -5.00 6.47
CA ALA A 76 11.03 -4.66 5.33
C ALA A 76 10.37 -3.59 4.45
N PHE A 77 9.08 -3.73 4.15
CA PHE A 77 8.31 -2.71 3.44
C PHE A 77 8.25 -1.39 4.22
N GLY A 78 8.05 -1.44 5.54
CA GLY A 78 8.02 -0.26 6.39
C GLY A 78 9.33 0.53 6.37
N ARG A 79 10.48 -0.16 6.40
CA ARG A 79 11.80 0.49 6.28
C ARG A 79 11.96 1.19 4.93
N SER A 80 11.72 0.50 3.83
CA SER A 80 11.86 1.09 2.50
C SER A 80 10.89 2.25 2.26
N LEU A 81 9.66 2.17 2.78
CA LEU A 81 8.71 3.28 2.70
C LEU A 81 9.17 4.48 3.55
N GLY A 82 9.74 4.23 4.73
CA GLY A 82 10.30 5.25 5.60
C GLY A 82 11.48 5.99 4.96
N GLU A 83 12.41 5.25 4.36
CA GLU A 83 13.53 5.80 3.58
C GLU A 83 13.01 6.67 2.42
N PHE A 84 12.05 6.15 1.64
CA PHE A 84 11.45 6.89 0.53
C PHE A 84 10.80 8.21 0.99
N VAL A 85 10.04 8.20 2.09
CA VAL A 85 9.42 9.42 2.64
C VAL A 85 10.50 10.39 3.15
N GLY A 86 11.54 9.87 3.80
CA GLY A 86 12.70 10.66 4.21
C GLY A 86 13.36 11.38 3.05
N ASP A 87 13.68 10.66 1.98
CA ASP A 87 14.43 11.17 0.85
C ASP A 87 13.61 12.11 -0.05
N ASN A 88 12.30 11.90 -0.17
CA ASN A 88 11.46 12.68 -1.09
C ASN A 88 10.72 13.84 -0.40
N PHE A 89 10.29 13.67 0.85
CA PHE A 89 9.48 14.67 1.56
C PHE A 89 10.22 15.40 2.67
N LEU A 90 11.20 14.76 3.30
CA LEU A 90 12.05 15.37 4.33
C LEU A 90 13.40 15.83 3.76
N ALA A 91 13.54 15.84 2.44
CA ALA A 91 14.73 16.37 1.79
C ALA A 91 15.01 17.79 2.30
N GLY A 92 16.24 18.05 2.74
CA GLY A 92 16.60 19.31 3.41
C GLY A 92 16.32 20.57 2.57
N HIS A 93 16.17 20.44 1.25
CA HIS A 93 15.77 21.53 0.36
C HIS A 93 14.24 21.79 0.38
N VAL A 94 13.41 20.74 0.47
CA VAL A 94 11.94 20.84 0.60
C VAL A 94 11.56 21.45 1.95
N VAL A 95 12.23 21.01 3.01
CA VAL A 95 12.03 21.52 4.38
C VAL A 95 12.45 22.98 4.48
N ARG A 96 13.62 23.35 3.93
CA ARG A 96 14.07 24.76 3.85
C ARG A 96 13.11 25.61 3.02
N GLY A 97 12.61 25.10 1.89
CA GLY A 97 11.61 25.80 1.07
C GLY A 97 10.32 26.09 1.83
N ARG A 98 9.79 25.11 2.58
CA ARG A 98 8.60 25.32 3.43
C ARG A 98 8.86 26.29 4.59
N LEU A 99 10.00 26.18 5.26
CA LEU A 99 10.41 27.12 6.33
C LEU A 99 10.55 28.56 5.82
N ALA A 100 11.14 28.73 4.64
CA ALA A 100 11.26 30.03 3.98
C ALA A 100 9.87 30.58 3.60
N ALA A 101 8.98 29.74 3.07
CA ALA A 101 7.61 30.13 2.71
C ALA A 101 6.76 30.57 3.91
N LEU A 102 6.96 29.97 5.09
CA LEU A 102 6.31 30.40 6.33
C LEU A 102 6.76 31.81 6.78
N GLY A 103 7.89 32.32 6.27
CA GLY A 103 8.34 33.68 6.50
C GLY A 103 8.67 33.98 7.96
N ILE A 104 8.96 32.96 8.78
CA ILE A 104 9.21 33.10 10.22
C ILE A 104 10.40 34.05 10.46
N GLY A 105 11.46 33.92 9.65
CA GLY A 105 12.62 34.82 9.71
C GLY A 105 12.25 36.27 9.36
N ARG A 106 11.38 36.49 8.37
CA ARG A 106 10.91 37.82 7.99
C ARG A 106 10.04 38.43 9.10
N ARG A 107 9.10 37.67 9.66
CA ARG A 107 8.23 38.14 10.77
C ARG A 107 9.04 38.46 12.03
N LEU A 108 10.03 37.64 12.37
CA LEU A 108 10.94 37.89 13.49
C LEU A 108 11.79 39.15 13.24
N GLY A 109 12.30 39.32 12.02
CA GLY A 109 13.04 40.52 11.63
C GLY A 109 12.19 41.79 11.71
N GLU A 110 10.97 41.75 11.18
CA GLU A 110 10.00 42.85 11.26
C GLU A 110 9.62 43.16 12.71
N TRP A 111 9.44 42.13 13.56
CA TRP A 111 9.13 42.32 14.98
C TRP A 111 10.31 42.92 15.75
N LEU A 112 11.54 42.50 15.46
CA LEU A 112 12.76 43.06 16.06
C LEU A 112 13.01 44.50 15.61
N ALA A 113 12.69 44.84 14.36
CA ALA A 113 12.81 46.18 13.81
C ALA A 113 11.72 47.14 14.31
N ALA A 114 10.66 46.64 14.95
CA ALA A 114 9.61 47.46 15.53
C ALA A 114 10.14 48.24 16.75
N PRO A 115 9.85 49.56 16.84
CA PRO A 115 10.31 50.39 17.96
C PRO A 115 9.77 49.85 19.30
N GLY A 116 10.67 49.67 20.28
CA GLY A 116 10.37 49.12 21.61
C GLY A 116 10.56 47.61 21.76
N SER A 117 10.65 46.83 20.67
CA SER A 117 10.91 45.38 20.74
C SER A 117 12.38 45.06 21.07
N ALA A 118 13.32 45.76 20.44
CA ALA A 118 14.75 45.59 20.71
C ALA A 118 15.10 45.91 22.18
N GLU A 119 14.55 46.99 22.73
CA GLU A 119 14.71 47.33 24.15
C GLU A 119 14.11 46.28 25.09
N ARG A 120 12.95 45.70 24.75
CA ARG A 120 12.37 44.59 25.53
C ARG A 120 13.25 43.36 25.52
N VAL A 121 13.79 42.98 24.36
CA VAL A 121 14.71 41.83 24.24
C VAL A 121 15.99 42.07 25.02
N THR A 122 16.60 43.26 24.91
CA THR A 122 17.80 43.60 25.67
C THR A 122 17.52 43.65 27.17
N LYS A 123 16.36 44.13 27.60
CA LYS A 123 15.96 44.20 29.01
C LYS A 123 15.74 42.82 29.63
N GLU A 124 15.02 41.94 28.92
CA GLU A 124 14.81 40.54 29.31
C GLU A 124 16.12 39.76 29.32
N ALA A 125 16.95 39.90 28.27
CA ALA A 125 18.26 39.24 28.20
C ALA A 125 19.19 39.69 29.34
N SER A 126 19.18 40.98 29.66
CA SER A 126 19.96 41.55 30.78
C SER A 126 19.43 41.14 32.15
N ALA A 127 18.13 40.84 32.26
CA ALA A 127 17.52 40.32 33.49
C ALA A 127 17.85 38.83 33.68
N ALA A 128 17.79 38.05 32.60
CA ALA A 128 18.19 36.64 32.61
C ALA A 128 19.69 36.47 32.93
N LEU A 129 20.56 37.29 32.31
CA LEU A 129 21.99 37.30 32.61
C LEU A 129 22.30 37.65 34.07
N ARG A 130 21.52 38.55 34.67
CA ARG A 130 21.64 38.90 36.09
C ARG A 130 21.03 37.87 37.05
N GLY A 131 20.18 36.98 36.57
CA GLY A 131 19.61 35.89 37.36
C GLY A 131 20.43 34.60 37.30
N VAL A 132 21.36 34.49 36.34
CA VAL A 132 22.23 33.32 36.14
C VAL A 132 23.64 33.54 36.72
N LEU A 133 24.09 34.79 36.82
CA LEU A 133 25.28 35.21 37.59
C LEU A 133 24.93 35.41 39.07
#